data_AF-A0A1J7IQJ9-F1
#
_entry.id   AF-A0A1J7IQJ9-F1
#
_cell.length_a   1.000
_cell.length_b   1.000
_cell.length_c   1.000
_cell.angle_alpha   90.00
_cell.angle_beta   90.00
_cell.angle_gamma   90.00
#
_symmetry.space_group_name_H-M   'P 1'
#
loop_
_entity.id
_entity.type
_entity.pdbx_description
1 polymer ?
#
loop_
_entity_poly.entity_id
_entity_poly.type
_entity_poly.pdbx_seq_one_letter_code
_entity_poly.pdbx_strand_id
1 'polypeptide(L)'
;MVLSRSAAVLVAAVTGCLAKTPAGFEPASNTDLIVEFSSIAALNGAVLPKEVTATQPRVGTTTRLTGTSYAVIMIDLDIPTNTSSTNTLLHWMQTGLTPATSPTMLNTTRGQNMVFLLQNTTQTSPAAPYIGPGPPARTPLSHRYTQILVDTSAVTKQATSALETAAETRLGFDAMTVLMQAGLAAKVVAGNSFNVTNPGPAQNTNGGGFTNSTTGSSGGKGATGTGSVSSPSASSTFVTGAGSVTGPSSGFVLALLGAGAVFLGL
;
A
#
# COMPACT_ATOMS: atom_id res chain seq x y z
N MET A 1 15.29 -25.94 -51.56
CA MET A 1 15.31 -26.08 -50.09
C MET A 1 15.86 -24.80 -49.50
N VAL A 2 15.04 -23.98 -48.84
CA VAL A 2 15.51 -22.85 -48.02
C VAL A 2 14.90 -23.04 -46.64
N LEU A 3 15.74 -23.34 -45.64
CA LEU A 3 15.33 -23.54 -44.26
C LEU A 3 15.14 -22.20 -43.55
N SER A 4 13.94 -22.05 -42.99
CA SER A 4 13.53 -21.37 -41.75
C SER A 4 14.56 -20.54 -40.98
N ARG A 5 14.12 -19.34 -40.55
CA ARG A 5 14.40 -18.83 -39.20
C ARG A 5 13.18 -18.07 -38.65
N SER A 6 12.28 -18.79 -37.99
CA SER A 6 11.27 -18.18 -37.12
C SER A 6 11.90 -17.92 -35.74
N ALA A 7 12.07 -16.66 -35.37
CA ALA A 7 12.49 -16.27 -34.02
C ALA A 7 11.26 -16.25 -33.10
N ALA A 8 11.22 -17.17 -32.13
CA ALA A 8 10.23 -17.14 -31.05
C ALA A 8 10.70 -16.16 -29.97
N VAL A 9 9.95 -15.07 -29.78
CA VAL A 9 10.16 -14.13 -28.66
C VAL A 9 9.50 -14.74 -27.42
N LEU A 10 10.31 -15.14 -26.44
CA LEU A 10 9.86 -15.62 -25.15
C LEU A 10 9.55 -14.42 -24.24
N VAL A 11 8.27 -14.10 -24.05
CA VAL A 11 7.83 -13.11 -23.06
C VAL A 11 7.89 -13.77 -21.69
N ALA A 12 8.90 -13.43 -20.89
CA ALA A 12 9.00 -13.85 -19.50
C ALA A 12 7.92 -13.13 -18.67
N ALA A 13 6.89 -13.85 -18.23
CA ALA A 13 5.93 -13.35 -17.25
C ALA A 13 6.62 -13.31 -15.88
N VAL A 14 7.05 -12.12 -15.45
CA VAL A 14 7.48 -11.91 -14.06
C VAL A 14 6.24 -11.99 -13.18
N THR A 15 6.03 -13.13 -12.52
CA THR A 15 5.03 -13.27 -11.46
C THR A 15 5.49 -12.46 -10.26
N GLY A 16 5.26 -11.16 -10.31
CA GLY A 16 5.46 -10.30 -9.16
C GLY A 16 4.42 -10.67 -8.08
N CYS A 17 4.84 -10.69 -6.81
CA CYS A 17 3.92 -10.84 -5.68
C CYS A 17 2.79 -9.80 -5.82
N LEU A 18 1.58 -10.29 -6.06
CA LEU A 18 0.45 -9.41 -6.21
C LEU A 18 0.04 -8.94 -4.79
N ALA A 19 -0.45 -7.70 -4.71
CA ALA A 19 -0.63 -7.00 -3.45
C ALA A 19 -1.90 -7.46 -2.75
N LYS A 20 -1.81 -7.76 -1.45
CA LYS A 20 -2.90 -8.23 -0.59
C LYS A 20 -2.99 -7.32 0.63
N THR A 21 -4.06 -7.44 1.41
CA THR A 21 -4.08 -6.84 2.75
C THR A 21 -2.96 -7.45 3.61
N PRO A 22 -2.31 -6.69 4.51
CA PRO A 22 -1.23 -7.21 5.33
C PRO A 22 -1.77 -8.24 6.34
N ALA A 23 -0.90 -9.12 6.83
CA ALA A 23 -1.29 -10.10 7.85
C ALA A 23 -1.86 -9.42 9.10
N GLY A 24 -2.97 -9.94 9.61
CA GLY A 24 -3.67 -9.40 10.78
C GLY A 24 -4.55 -8.17 10.51
N PHE A 25 -4.63 -7.69 9.26
CA PHE A 25 -5.65 -6.71 8.87
C PHE A 25 -6.98 -7.40 8.57
N GLU A 26 -8.07 -6.82 9.07
CA GLU A 26 -9.43 -7.27 8.79
C GLU A 26 -10.28 -6.12 8.22
N PRO A 27 -11.10 -6.36 7.19
CA PRO A 27 -11.28 -7.63 6.48
C PRO A 27 -10.10 -8.01 5.58
N ALA A 28 -9.63 -9.25 5.70
CA ALA A 28 -8.55 -9.76 4.85
C ALA A 28 -9.02 -10.02 3.41
N SER A 29 -8.13 -9.76 2.44
CA SER A 29 -8.31 -10.16 1.04
C SER A 29 -7.06 -10.80 0.47
N ASN A 30 -7.23 -11.94 -0.19
CA ASN A 30 -6.18 -12.66 -0.90
C ASN A 30 -6.16 -12.38 -2.41
N THR A 31 -7.07 -11.53 -2.89
CA THR A 31 -7.18 -11.11 -4.29
C THR A 31 -6.58 -9.73 -4.43
N ASP A 32 -5.89 -9.50 -5.54
CA ASP A 32 -5.03 -8.34 -5.65
C ASP A 32 -5.72 -7.13 -6.27
N LEU A 33 -5.56 -6.00 -5.60
CA LEU A 33 -5.91 -4.69 -6.13
C LEU A 33 -4.65 -4.07 -6.73
N ILE A 34 -4.71 -3.76 -8.02
CA ILE A 34 -3.68 -2.97 -8.69
C ILE A 34 -3.85 -1.53 -8.23
N VAL A 35 -2.80 -0.96 -7.65
CA VAL A 35 -2.72 0.44 -7.21
C VAL A 35 -1.52 1.07 -7.88
N GLU A 36 -1.74 2.14 -8.63
CA GLU A 36 -0.74 2.86 -9.41
C GLU A 36 -0.71 4.33 -8.99
N PHE A 37 0.47 4.82 -8.63
CA PHE A 37 0.78 6.22 -8.40
C PHE A 37 1.73 6.70 -9.50
N SER A 38 1.25 7.51 -10.45
CA SER A 38 2.10 8.11 -11.50
C SER A 38 3.05 7.10 -12.17
N SER A 39 2.53 5.96 -12.64
CA SER A 39 3.30 4.85 -13.23
C SER A 39 4.22 4.07 -12.27
N ILE A 40 4.09 4.27 -10.96
CA ILE A 40 4.72 3.44 -9.93
C ILE A 40 3.65 2.54 -9.33
N ALA A 41 3.84 1.22 -9.42
CA ALA A 41 2.93 0.27 -8.80
C ALA A 41 3.20 0.16 -7.30
N ALA A 42 2.15 0.24 -6.48
CA ALA A 42 2.21 -0.08 -5.07
C ALA A 42 2.19 -1.61 -4.89
N LEU A 43 3.33 -2.17 -4.49
CA LEU A 43 3.50 -3.61 -4.28
C LEU A 43 3.32 -3.93 -2.80
N ASN A 44 2.93 -5.18 -2.51
CA ASN A 44 2.71 -5.63 -1.13
C ASN A 44 3.89 -5.28 -0.22
N GLY A 45 3.67 -4.39 0.74
CA GLY A 45 4.68 -3.96 1.72
C GLY A 45 5.86 -3.19 1.14
N ALA A 46 5.86 -2.84 -0.16
CA ALA A 46 6.92 -2.02 -0.75
C ALA A 46 6.88 -0.61 -0.18
N VAL A 47 8.05 -0.02 0.02
CA VAL A 47 8.18 1.37 0.45
C VAL A 47 8.08 2.27 -0.78
N LEU A 48 7.10 3.17 -0.78
CA LEU A 48 6.94 4.20 -1.79
C LEU A 48 7.41 5.56 -1.25
N PRO A 49 7.98 6.43 -2.12
CA PRO A 49 8.29 7.80 -1.74
C PRO A 49 7.03 8.61 -1.43
N LYS A 50 7.10 9.49 -0.43
CA LYS A 50 5.98 10.34 -0.01
C LYS A 50 5.43 11.17 -1.17
N GLU A 51 6.32 11.77 -1.93
CA GLU A 51 6.03 12.64 -3.08
C GLU A 51 5.28 11.91 -4.20
N VAL A 52 5.58 10.62 -4.42
CA VAL A 52 4.88 9.78 -5.41
C VAL A 52 3.44 9.53 -4.97
N THR A 53 3.24 9.34 -3.67
CA THR A 53 1.92 9.06 -3.08
C THR A 53 1.13 10.33 -2.72
N ALA A 54 1.60 11.53 -3.09
CA ALA A 54 0.92 12.77 -2.73
C ALA A 54 -0.45 12.93 -3.43
N THR A 55 -0.63 12.29 -4.59
CA THR A 55 -1.86 12.33 -5.39
C THR A 55 -2.60 11.00 -5.36
N GLN A 56 -3.94 11.06 -5.48
CA GLN A 56 -4.80 9.88 -5.51
C GLN A 56 -4.34 8.86 -6.57
N PRO A 57 -4.27 7.55 -6.24
CA PRO A 57 -3.85 6.53 -7.18
C PRO A 57 -4.97 6.17 -8.17
N ARG A 58 -4.57 5.55 -9.28
CA ARG A 58 -5.48 4.73 -10.09
C ARG A 58 -5.55 3.34 -9.49
N VAL A 59 -6.76 2.79 -9.43
CA VAL A 59 -6.99 1.45 -8.89
C VAL A 59 -7.71 0.56 -9.91
N GLY A 60 -7.42 -0.73 -9.88
CA GLY A 60 -7.88 -1.66 -10.90
C GLY A 60 -7.68 -3.11 -10.53
N THR A 61 -8.18 -4.01 -11.38
CA THR A 61 -7.99 -5.46 -11.24
C THR A 61 -7.56 -6.06 -12.58
N THR A 62 -6.85 -7.19 -12.56
CA THR A 62 -6.40 -7.87 -13.78
C THR A 62 -7.55 -8.61 -14.49
N THR A 63 -8.60 -8.95 -13.75
CA THR A 63 -9.83 -9.56 -14.27
C THR A 63 -10.98 -8.59 -14.07
N ARG A 64 -11.83 -8.42 -15.08
CA ARG A 64 -12.99 -7.54 -14.97
C ARG A 64 -13.94 -8.01 -13.87
N LEU A 65 -14.21 -7.13 -12.92
CA LEU A 65 -15.21 -7.38 -11.88
C LEU A 65 -16.63 -7.32 -12.46
N THR A 66 -17.54 -8.13 -11.95
CA THR A 66 -18.89 -8.34 -12.51
C THR A 66 -19.97 -7.45 -11.91
N GLY A 67 -19.75 -6.95 -10.69
CA GLY A 67 -20.61 -5.94 -10.05
C GLY A 67 -20.63 -4.61 -10.80
N THR A 68 -21.64 -3.82 -10.51
CA THR A 68 -21.97 -2.53 -11.14
C THR A 68 -21.47 -1.32 -10.36
N SER A 69 -21.12 -1.47 -9.08
CA SER A 69 -20.64 -0.38 -8.23
C SER A 69 -19.67 -0.90 -7.16
N TYR A 70 -18.62 -0.13 -6.88
CA TYR A 70 -17.60 -0.46 -5.88
C TYR A 70 -17.25 0.77 -5.03
N ALA A 71 -16.75 0.48 -3.83
CA ALA A 71 -16.06 1.45 -2.99
C ALA A 71 -14.61 1.03 -2.76
N VAL A 72 -13.69 1.98 -2.81
CA VAL A 72 -12.31 1.80 -2.35
C VAL A 72 -12.13 2.54 -1.03
N ILE A 73 -11.47 1.88 -0.08
CA ILE A 73 -11.19 2.41 1.26
C ILE A 73 -9.68 2.27 1.50
N MET A 74 -9.01 3.37 1.82
CA MET A 74 -7.58 3.43 2.15
C MET A 74 -7.36 3.85 3.59
N ILE A 75 -6.60 3.06 4.34
CA ILE A 75 -6.41 3.22 5.78
C ILE A 75 -4.92 3.20 6.10
N ASP A 76 -4.45 4.15 6.89
CA ASP A 76 -3.15 4.10 7.58
C ASP A 76 -3.34 3.33 8.89
N LEU A 77 -2.53 2.30 9.12
CA LEU A 77 -2.65 1.41 10.29
C LEU A 77 -1.76 1.80 11.47
N ASP A 78 -0.90 2.80 11.29
CA ASP A 78 0.27 2.98 12.14
C ASP A 78 0.37 4.41 12.71
N ILE A 79 -0.76 5.11 12.87
CA ILE A 79 -0.80 6.45 13.46
C ILE A 79 -0.25 6.42 14.89
N PRO A 80 0.85 7.12 15.20
CA PRO A 80 1.42 7.08 16.54
C PRO A 80 0.46 7.66 17.57
N THR A 81 0.36 6.99 18.72
CA THR A 81 -0.34 7.52 19.89
C THR A 81 0.66 7.93 20.97
N ASN A 82 0.17 8.46 22.10
CA ASN A 82 1.01 8.79 23.26
C ASN A 82 1.46 7.57 24.06
N THR A 83 1.09 6.36 23.63
CA THR A 83 1.57 5.10 24.18
C THR A 83 2.39 4.36 23.12
N SER A 84 2.82 3.13 23.40
CA SER A 84 3.51 2.27 22.44
C SER A 84 2.59 1.68 21.35
N SER A 85 1.28 1.90 21.41
CA SER A 85 0.33 1.43 20.39
C SER A 85 0.13 2.45 19.28
N THR A 86 -0.27 1.96 18.11
CA THR A 86 -0.74 2.79 17.00
C THR A 86 -2.26 2.88 16.98
N ASN A 87 -2.77 3.83 16.21
CA ASN A 87 -4.18 3.99 15.85
C ASN A 87 -4.30 3.97 14.32
N THR A 88 -5.53 4.00 13.79
CA THR A 88 -5.79 4.03 12.35
C THR A 88 -6.24 5.42 11.87
N LEU A 89 -6.07 5.69 10.57
CA LEU A 89 -6.63 6.88 9.92
C LEU A 89 -7.19 6.54 8.54
N LEU A 90 -8.42 6.96 8.27
CA LEU A 90 -9.00 6.91 6.93
C LEU A 90 -8.37 7.97 6.02
N HIS A 91 -7.59 7.52 5.04
CA HIS A 91 -6.94 8.38 4.06
C HIS A 91 -7.85 8.69 2.86
N TRP A 92 -8.66 7.72 2.44
CA TRP A 92 -9.51 7.88 1.27
C TRP A 92 -10.69 6.92 1.31
N MET A 93 -11.87 7.40 0.97
CA MET A 93 -13.02 6.58 0.66
C MET A 93 -13.74 7.16 -0.56
N GLN A 94 -13.76 6.39 -1.65
CA GLN A 94 -14.49 6.74 -2.87
C GLN A 94 -15.50 5.64 -3.16
N THR A 95 -16.78 6.03 -3.21
CA THR A 95 -17.90 5.18 -3.61
C THR A 95 -18.25 5.42 -5.08
N GLY A 96 -19.13 4.60 -5.65
CA GLY A 96 -19.64 4.81 -7.01
C GLY A 96 -18.62 4.48 -8.11
N LEU A 97 -17.59 3.69 -7.80
CA LEU A 97 -16.63 3.25 -8.79
C LEU A 97 -17.22 2.15 -9.67
N THR A 98 -17.00 2.23 -10.98
CA THR A 98 -17.45 1.25 -11.96
C THR A 98 -16.26 0.62 -12.68
N PRO A 99 -16.23 -0.70 -12.91
CA PRO A 99 -15.13 -1.32 -13.62
C PRO A 99 -15.20 -0.99 -15.12
N ALA A 100 -14.06 -0.60 -15.70
CA ALA A 100 -13.93 -0.39 -17.13
C ALA A 100 -14.40 -1.62 -17.92
N THR A 101 -14.99 -1.40 -19.09
CA THR A 101 -15.45 -2.48 -19.97
C THR A 101 -14.30 -3.17 -20.70
N SER A 102 -13.22 -2.43 -20.95
CA SER A 102 -12.00 -2.91 -21.62
C SER A 102 -10.78 -2.67 -20.75
N PRO A 103 -9.78 -3.57 -20.77
CA PRO A 103 -8.56 -3.38 -20.01
C PRO A 103 -7.70 -2.27 -20.63
N THR A 104 -6.99 -1.53 -19.79
CA THR A 104 -5.95 -0.57 -20.18
C THR A 104 -4.58 -1.15 -19.86
N MET A 105 -3.63 -1.03 -20.78
CA MET A 105 -2.23 -1.35 -20.49
C MET A 105 -1.65 -0.30 -19.55
N LEU A 106 -1.27 -0.71 -18.34
CA LEU A 106 -0.49 0.10 -17.42
C LEU A 106 0.98 -0.25 -17.56
N ASN A 107 1.80 0.76 -17.88
CA ASN A 107 3.25 0.66 -17.87
C ASN A 107 3.73 1.14 -16.50
N THR A 108 4.09 0.18 -15.64
CA THR A 108 4.50 0.49 -14.27
C THR A 108 5.93 0.08 -14.01
N THR A 109 6.46 0.40 -12.83
CA THR A 109 7.71 -0.16 -12.31
C THR A 109 7.74 -1.70 -12.27
N ARG A 110 6.61 -2.40 -12.45
CA ARG A 110 6.54 -3.88 -12.62
C ARG A 110 6.56 -4.36 -14.07
N GLY A 111 6.68 -3.45 -15.03
CA GLY A 111 6.39 -3.74 -16.44
C GLY A 111 4.93 -3.50 -16.79
N GLN A 112 4.50 -4.14 -17.87
CA GLN A 112 3.22 -3.89 -18.53
C GLN A 112 2.14 -4.85 -18.03
N ASN A 113 1.01 -4.32 -17.54
CA ASN A 113 -0.13 -5.12 -17.10
C ASN A 113 -1.42 -4.63 -17.75
N MET A 114 -2.26 -5.56 -18.22
CA MET A 114 -3.62 -5.26 -18.66
C MET A 114 -4.53 -5.16 -17.44
N VAL A 115 -5.15 -4.00 -17.23
CA VAL A 115 -5.90 -3.69 -16.01
C VAL A 115 -7.27 -3.13 -16.35
N PHE A 116 -8.31 -3.71 -15.75
CA PHE A 116 -9.65 -3.15 -15.72
C PHE A 116 -9.70 -2.11 -14.59
N LEU A 117 -9.54 -0.85 -14.97
CA LEU A 117 -9.55 0.26 -14.03
C LEU A 117 -10.94 0.48 -13.44
N LEU A 118 -10.97 0.87 -12.17
CA LEU A 118 -12.16 1.37 -11.52
C LEU A 118 -12.29 2.87 -11.81
N GLN A 119 -13.45 3.30 -12.28
CA GLN A 119 -13.71 4.65 -12.78
C GLN A 119 -14.90 5.29 -12.06
N ASN A 120 -14.74 6.55 -11.64
CA ASN A 120 -15.83 7.37 -11.09
C ASN A 120 -16.55 8.11 -12.23
N THR A 121 -17.28 7.36 -13.07
CA THR A 121 -17.94 7.89 -14.28
C THR A 121 -19.11 8.82 -13.98
N THR A 122 -19.75 8.66 -12.83
CA THR A 122 -20.84 9.51 -12.34
C THR A 122 -20.37 10.73 -11.56
N GLN A 123 -19.06 10.93 -11.42
CA GLN A 123 -18.46 12.03 -10.66
C GLN A 123 -18.98 12.14 -9.22
N THR A 124 -19.21 10.99 -8.59
CA THR A 124 -19.64 10.90 -7.20
C THR A 124 -18.55 11.49 -6.30
N SER A 125 -18.90 12.44 -5.44
CA SER A 125 -17.97 12.98 -4.45
C SER A 125 -17.44 11.86 -3.54
N PRO A 126 -16.15 11.88 -3.17
CA PRO A 126 -15.62 10.90 -2.23
C PRO A 126 -16.26 11.12 -0.85
N ALA A 127 -16.66 10.03 -0.19
CA ALA A 127 -17.12 10.05 1.21
C ALA A 127 -16.00 10.56 2.14
N ALA A 128 -14.74 10.22 1.84
CA ALA A 128 -13.57 10.85 2.42
C ALA A 128 -12.58 11.21 1.30
N PRO A 129 -12.38 12.51 0.98
CA PRO A 129 -11.36 12.95 0.03
C PRO A 129 -9.98 12.37 0.33
N TYR A 130 -9.22 12.08 -0.74
CA TYR A 130 -7.88 11.52 -0.64
C TYR A 130 -6.94 12.46 0.13
N ILE A 131 -6.26 11.92 1.14
CA ILE A 131 -5.11 12.54 1.80
C ILE A 131 -3.89 11.67 1.50
N GLY A 132 -2.83 12.25 0.95
CA GLY A 132 -1.59 11.52 0.68
C GLY A 132 -0.94 10.99 1.96
N PRO A 133 -0.27 9.83 1.93
CA PRO A 133 0.62 9.39 2.99
C PRO A 133 1.58 10.47 3.48
N GLY A 134 1.78 10.53 4.79
CA GLY A 134 2.68 11.50 5.39
C GLY A 134 3.05 11.13 6.82
N PRO A 135 3.72 9.99 7.05
CA PRO A 135 4.15 9.58 8.38
C PRO A 135 4.90 10.71 9.09
N PRO A 136 4.55 11.04 10.35
CA PRO A 136 5.30 12.02 11.12
C PRO A 136 6.71 11.49 11.40
N ALA A 137 7.61 12.38 11.80
CA ALA A 137 8.91 11.99 12.33
C ALA A 137 8.74 11.48 13.78
N ARG A 138 7.96 10.41 13.99
CA ARG A 138 7.69 9.79 15.29
C ARG A 138 7.55 8.28 15.08
N THR A 139 8.00 7.48 16.03
CA THR A 139 7.92 6.01 15.93
C THR A 139 6.46 5.52 15.90
N PRO A 140 6.09 4.60 14.98
CA PRO A 140 6.91 4.07 13.89
C PRO A 140 7.11 5.08 12.74
N LEU A 141 8.35 5.22 12.25
CA LEU A 141 8.65 6.13 11.12
C LEU A 141 8.07 5.63 9.78
N SER A 142 7.78 4.34 9.68
CA SER A 142 7.16 3.74 8.51
C SER A 142 5.73 3.35 8.84
N HIS A 143 4.78 3.83 8.05
CA HIS A 143 3.38 3.47 8.19
C HIS A 143 2.94 2.55 7.05
N ARG A 144 2.05 1.61 7.37
CA ARG A 144 1.37 0.73 6.41
C ARG A 144 0.07 1.36 5.98
N TYR A 145 -0.06 1.53 4.67
CA TYR A 145 -1.27 2.00 4.02
C TYR A 145 -1.93 0.83 3.32
N THR A 146 -3.11 0.45 3.80
CA THR A 146 -3.88 -0.67 3.24
C THR A 146 -5.06 -0.14 2.45
N GLN A 147 -5.31 -0.70 1.27
CA GLN A 147 -6.49 -0.44 0.48
C GLN A 147 -7.33 -1.71 0.37
N ILE A 148 -8.64 -1.57 0.49
CA ILE A 148 -9.60 -2.63 0.16
C ILE A 148 -10.59 -2.12 -0.87
N LEU A 149 -11.00 -3.02 -1.76
CA LEU A 149 -12.07 -2.80 -2.73
C LEU A 149 -13.29 -3.61 -2.30
N VAL A 150 -14.42 -2.94 -2.16
CA VAL A 150 -15.67 -3.50 -1.67
C VAL A 150 -16.71 -3.44 -2.78
N ASP A 151 -17.37 -4.56 -3.08
CA ASP A 151 -18.50 -4.62 -4.00
C ASP A 151 -19.72 -3.95 -3.36
N THR A 152 -20.16 -2.84 -3.94
CA THR A 152 -21.31 -2.06 -3.52
C THR A 152 -22.49 -2.15 -4.51
N SER A 153 -22.53 -3.17 -5.37
CA SER A 153 -23.52 -3.29 -6.44
C SER A 153 -24.95 -3.54 -5.96
N ALA A 154 -25.09 -4.26 -4.84
CA ALA A 154 -26.37 -4.69 -4.28
C ALA A 154 -26.71 -3.98 -2.97
N VAL A 155 -26.12 -2.80 -2.72
CA VAL A 155 -26.22 -2.13 -1.42
C VAL A 155 -27.47 -1.28 -1.34
N THR A 156 -28.03 -1.21 -0.14
CA THR A 156 -29.16 -0.35 0.16
C THR A 156 -28.68 1.10 0.36
N LYS A 157 -29.59 2.08 0.26
CA LYS A 157 -29.27 3.48 0.61
C LYS A 157 -28.72 3.60 2.04
N GLN A 158 -29.20 2.75 2.94
CA GLN A 158 -28.76 2.68 4.34
C GLN A 158 -27.29 2.24 4.44
N ALA A 159 -26.87 1.24 3.68
CA ALA A 159 -25.48 0.79 3.65
C ALA A 159 -24.55 1.88 3.11
N THR A 160 -24.95 2.58 2.04
CA THR A 160 -24.20 3.73 1.52
C THR A 160 -24.09 4.85 2.55
N SER A 161 -25.20 5.20 3.21
CA SER A 161 -25.22 6.20 4.28
C SER A 161 -24.33 5.80 5.46
N ALA A 162 -24.28 4.52 5.82
CA ALA A 162 -23.41 4.05 6.90
C ALA A 162 -21.92 4.25 6.55
N LEU A 163 -21.53 3.98 5.30
CA LEU A 163 -20.15 4.25 4.84
C LEU A 163 -19.85 5.76 4.86
N GLU A 164 -20.76 6.58 4.38
CA GLU A 164 -20.61 8.04 4.34
C GLU A 164 -20.50 8.64 5.74
N THR A 165 -21.38 8.27 6.66
CA THR A 165 -21.33 8.71 8.06
C THR A 165 -20.05 8.24 8.76
N ALA A 166 -19.62 7.00 8.53
CA ALA A 166 -18.35 6.51 9.08
C ALA A 166 -17.14 7.30 8.54
N ALA A 167 -17.19 7.76 7.30
CA ALA A 167 -16.12 8.52 6.67
C ALA A 167 -15.93 9.93 7.25
N GLU A 168 -16.93 10.48 7.95
CA GLU A 168 -16.85 11.77 8.64
C GLU A 168 -15.82 11.73 9.79
N THR A 169 -15.64 10.57 10.44
CA THR A 169 -14.66 10.38 11.51
C THR A 169 -13.51 9.49 11.04
N ARG A 170 -12.41 10.12 10.65
CA ARG A 170 -11.27 9.41 10.04
C ARG A 170 -10.34 8.73 11.04
N LEU A 171 -10.10 9.34 12.20
CA LEU A 171 -9.17 8.80 13.20
C LEU A 171 -9.82 7.64 13.96
N GLY A 172 -9.12 6.53 14.12
CA GLY A 172 -9.70 5.31 14.70
C GLY A 172 -10.66 4.58 13.78
N PHE A 173 -10.56 4.81 12.46
CA PHE A 173 -11.39 4.12 11.48
C PHE A 173 -11.14 2.60 11.49
N ASP A 174 -12.17 1.83 11.82
CA ASP A 174 -12.17 0.37 11.79
C ASP A 174 -13.00 -0.11 10.60
N ALA A 175 -12.31 -0.62 9.58
CA ALA A 175 -12.93 -1.07 8.34
C ALA A 175 -13.87 -2.26 8.54
N MET A 176 -13.50 -3.22 9.40
CA MET A 176 -14.35 -4.40 9.64
C MET A 176 -15.64 -3.99 10.33
N THR A 177 -15.54 -3.19 11.40
CA THR A 177 -16.73 -2.72 12.13
C THR A 177 -17.66 -1.92 11.22
N VAL A 178 -17.11 -0.99 10.43
CA VAL A 178 -17.89 -0.17 9.49
C VAL A 178 -18.57 -1.04 8.42
N LEU A 179 -17.84 -2.00 7.84
CA LEU A 179 -18.40 -2.88 6.83
C LEU A 179 -19.43 -3.85 7.42
N MET A 180 -19.25 -4.33 8.65
CA MET A 180 -20.27 -5.12 9.35
C MET A 180 -21.57 -4.33 9.55
N GLN A 181 -21.47 -3.09 10.03
CA GLN A 181 -22.62 -2.20 10.22
C GLN A 181 -23.35 -1.89 8.91
N ALA A 182 -22.61 -1.77 7.81
CA ALA A 182 -23.17 -1.57 6.48
C ALA A 182 -23.68 -2.87 5.81
N GLY A 183 -23.47 -4.05 6.42
CA GLY A 183 -23.81 -5.34 5.80
C GLY A 183 -22.90 -5.75 4.63
N LEU A 184 -21.68 -5.21 4.60
CA LEU A 184 -20.68 -5.34 3.52
C LEU A 184 -19.43 -6.13 3.91
N ALA A 185 -19.35 -6.67 5.13
CA ALA A 185 -18.16 -7.38 5.62
C ALA A 185 -17.67 -8.50 4.67
N ALA A 186 -18.61 -9.25 4.07
CA ALA A 186 -18.31 -10.32 3.12
C ALA A 186 -18.18 -9.85 1.66
N LYS A 187 -18.10 -8.53 1.41
CA LYS A 187 -18.09 -7.92 0.07
C LYS A 187 -16.73 -7.37 -0.35
N VAL A 188 -15.68 -7.63 0.42
CA VAL A 188 -14.31 -7.27 0.03
C VAL A 188 -13.84 -8.21 -1.08
N VAL A 189 -13.54 -7.64 -2.25
CA VAL A 189 -13.20 -8.40 -3.47
C VAL A 189 -11.72 -8.36 -3.81
N ALA A 190 -10.98 -7.36 -3.33
CA ALA A 190 -9.54 -7.23 -3.54
C ALA A 190 -8.92 -6.31 -2.49
N GLY A 191 -7.60 -6.39 -2.30
CA GLY A 191 -6.86 -5.47 -1.43
C GLY A 191 -5.46 -5.16 -1.94
N ASN A 192 -4.81 -4.15 -1.38
CA ASN A 192 -3.41 -3.78 -1.62
C ASN A 192 -2.83 -3.26 -0.30
N SER A 193 -1.52 -3.35 -0.14
CA SER A 193 -0.83 -2.61 0.92
C SER A 193 0.55 -2.20 0.50
N PHE A 194 0.98 -1.03 0.96
CA PHE A 194 2.32 -0.50 0.78
C PHE A 194 2.71 0.33 1.99
N ASN A 195 3.98 0.70 2.06
CA ASN A 195 4.52 1.48 3.15
C ASN A 195 4.98 2.86 2.64
N VAL A 196 4.91 3.87 3.50
CA VAL A 196 5.66 5.12 3.31
C VAL A 196 6.48 5.35 4.57
N THR A 197 7.70 5.81 4.40
CA THR A 197 8.66 5.98 5.50
C THR A 197 9.12 7.42 5.60
N ASN A 198 9.05 7.98 6.80
CA ASN A 198 9.73 9.21 7.15
C ASN A 198 11.22 8.91 7.41
N PRO A 199 12.17 9.58 6.74
CA PRO A 199 13.60 9.29 6.90
C PRO A 199 14.15 9.66 8.29
N GLY A 200 13.40 10.42 9.10
CA GLY A 200 13.75 10.71 10.49
C GLY A 200 14.67 11.94 10.67
N PRO A 201 15.33 12.05 11.85
CA PRO A 201 15.24 11.13 12.99
C PRO A 201 13.84 11.15 13.64
N ALA A 202 13.47 10.07 14.34
CA ALA A 202 12.25 10.09 15.15
C ALA A 202 12.39 11.12 16.28
N GLN A 203 11.42 12.01 16.38
CA GLN A 203 11.28 12.98 17.44
C GLN A 203 10.46 12.36 18.57
N ASN A 204 11.05 12.30 19.77
CA ASN A 204 10.36 11.89 20.97
C ASN A 204 9.44 13.02 21.44
N THR A 205 8.26 13.15 20.86
CA THR A 205 7.24 14.09 21.38
C THR A 205 6.42 13.40 22.48
N ASN A 206 6.98 13.38 23.69
CA ASN A 206 6.16 13.37 24.89
C ASN A 206 5.44 14.72 24.98
N GLY A 207 4.28 14.82 24.31
CA GLY A 207 3.30 15.90 24.47
C GLY A 207 3.42 17.08 23.50
N GLY A 208 2.32 17.37 22.80
CA GLY A 208 2.01 18.71 22.29
C GLY A 208 2.04 18.89 20.77
N GLY A 209 0.85 18.89 20.17
CA GLY A 209 0.49 19.80 19.07
C GLY A 209 1.09 19.51 17.69
N PHE A 210 0.20 19.35 16.70
CA PHE A 210 0.52 19.55 15.29
C PHE A 210 1.14 20.94 15.11
N THR A 211 2.47 21.03 15.01
CA THR A 211 3.15 22.25 14.58
C THR A 211 3.33 22.18 13.07
N ASN A 212 2.47 22.92 12.39
CA ASN A 212 2.58 23.23 10.98
C ASN A 212 3.96 23.85 10.72
N SER A 213 4.81 23.18 9.93
CA SER A 213 6.08 23.75 9.48
C SER A 213 5.79 24.84 8.47
N THR A 214 5.63 26.08 8.94
CA THR A 214 5.74 27.28 8.13
C THR A 214 7.19 27.74 8.16
N THR A 215 7.99 27.33 7.18
CA THR A 215 9.15 28.09 6.74
C THR A 215 8.66 29.39 6.10
N GLY A 216 8.67 30.48 6.87
CA GLY A 216 8.39 31.84 6.41
C GLY A 216 9.40 32.81 7.00
N SER A 217 10.36 33.21 6.18
CA SER A 217 11.45 34.13 6.48
C SER A 217 10.95 35.58 6.55
N SER A 218 11.21 36.30 7.66
CA SER A 218 11.67 37.71 7.66
C SER A 218 11.66 38.37 9.05
N GLY A 219 12.83 38.85 9.49
CA GLY A 219 12.97 40.16 10.14
C GLY A 219 12.94 40.26 11.66
N GLY A 220 14.11 40.50 12.27
CA GLY A 220 14.23 41.54 13.31
C GLY A 220 14.69 41.15 14.72
N LYS A 221 15.99 41.36 14.97
CA LYS A 221 16.63 41.87 16.20
C LYS A 221 16.49 41.08 17.53
N GLY A 222 17.58 40.38 17.85
CA GLY A 222 18.34 40.62 19.08
C GLY A 222 17.99 39.79 20.31
N ALA A 223 18.83 38.79 20.63
CA ALA A 223 19.31 38.54 21.98
C ALA A 223 20.47 37.53 21.96
N THR A 224 21.52 37.89 22.68
CA THR A 224 22.77 37.18 22.92
C THR A 224 22.58 35.81 23.58
N GLY A 225 23.12 34.75 22.96
CA GLY A 225 23.28 33.43 23.55
C GLY A 225 24.64 32.85 23.21
N THR A 226 25.52 32.78 24.20
CA THR A 226 26.89 32.27 24.18
C THR A 226 27.01 30.88 23.59
N GLY A 227 27.95 30.73 22.65
CA GLY A 227 28.22 29.49 21.95
C GLY A 227 28.84 28.41 22.83
N SER A 228 28.50 27.16 22.52
CA SER A 228 29.28 25.97 22.86
C SER A 228 29.11 25.01 21.70
N VAL A 229 29.99 25.17 20.71
CA VAL A 229 30.17 24.22 19.61
C VAL A 229 30.92 23.01 20.16
N SER A 230 30.23 21.87 20.26
CA SER A 230 30.88 20.57 20.41
C SER A 230 30.78 19.86 19.07
N SER A 231 31.81 19.99 18.24
CA SER A 231 32.01 19.14 17.06
C SER A 231 32.31 17.71 17.52
N PRO A 232 31.62 16.67 17.03
CA PRO A 232 32.21 15.35 16.98
C PRO A 232 33.11 15.26 15.76
N SER A 233 34.40 15.12 16.03
CA SER A 233 35.44 14.75 15.10
C SER A 233 35.04 13.51 14.31
N ALA A 234 35.28 13.57 12.99
CA ALA A 234 35.43 12.36 12.19
C ALA A 234 36.51 11.48 12.82
N SER A 235 36.17 10.22 13.09
CA SER A 235 37.14 9.16 13.33
C SER A 235 36.80 8.03 12.37
N SER A 236 37.64 7.93 11.34
CA SER A 236 37.76 6.77 10.47
C SER A 236 38.43 5.64 11.24
N THR A 237 37.75 4.52 11.43
CA THR A 237 38.43 3.24 11.64
C THR A 237 37.59 2.15 10.97
N PHE A 238 37.97 1.83 9.74
CA PHE A 238 37.61 0.56 9.13
C PHE A 238 38.27 -0.56 9.93
N VAL A 239 37.46 -1.44 10.53
CA VAL A 239 37.92 -2.73 11.04
C VAL A 239 37.20 -3.81 10.26
N THR A 240 37.95 -4.45 9.37
CA THR A 240 37.57 -5.67 8.66
C THR A 240 37.66 -6.82 9.67
N GLY A 241 36.51 -7.38 10.06
CA GLY A 241 36.43 -8.53 10.96
C GLY A 241 35.53 -9.60 10.39
N ALA A 242 36.12 -10.55 9.66
CA ALA A 242 35.48 -11.81 9.30
C ALA A 242 35.24 -12.65 10.57
N GLY A 243 34.01 -13.12 10.75
CA GLY A 243 33.62 -14.00 11.85
C GLY A 243 32.58 -15.00 11.36
N SER A 244 33.06 -16.16 10.93
CA SER A 244 32.28 -17.37 10.66
C SER A 244 31.53 -17.83 11.91
N VAL A 245 30.23 -18.09 11.79
CA VAL A 245 29.47 -18.81 12.82
C VAL A 245 28.96 -20.12 12.22
N THR A 246 29.63 -21.19 12.60
CA THR A 246 29.25 -22.60 12.43
C THR A 246 27.93 -22.91 13.16
N GLY A 247 27.08 -23.71 12.50
CA GLY A 247 25.74 -24.11 12.98
C GLY A 247 25.73 -25.06 14.18
N PRO A 248 24.54 -25.63 14.45
CA PRO A 248 24.37 -27.02 14.04
C PRO A 248 23.12 -27.29 13.20
N SER A 249 23.30 -28.29 12.36
CA SER A 249 22.43 -28.90 11.37
C SER A 249 21.29 -29.73 11.96
N SER A 250 20.11 -29.61 11.35
CA SER A 250 19.06 -30.63 11.25
C SER A 250 18.31 -30.31 9.95
N GLY A 251 18.49 -31.00 8.83
CA GLY A 251 18.36 -32.44 8.67
C GLY A 251 17.00 -32.75 8.05
N PHE A 252 16.67 -32.17 6.88
CA PHE A 252 15.54 -32.61 6.07
C PHE A 252 16.03 -33.05 4.69
N VAL A 253 15.91 -34.35 4.45
CA VAL A 253 16.29 -35.07 3.24
C VAL A 253 15.25 -34.83 2.16
N LEU A 254 15.71 -34.33 1.01
CA LEU A 254 14.97 -34.25 -0.24
C LEU A 254 15.07 -35.61 -0.94
N ALA A 255 13.96 -36.34 -1.06
CA ALA A 255 13.88 -37.54 -1.89
C ALA A 255 13.32 -37.17 -3.27
N LEU A 256 14.20 -37.10 -4.27
CA LEU A 256 13.84 -37.19 -5.69
C LEU A 256 13.97 -38.66 -6.11
N LEU A 257 12.87 -39.28 -6.51
CA LEU A 257 12.87 -40.50 -7.31
C LEU A 257 11.96 -40.27 -8.52
N GLY A 258 12.57 -40.34 -9.70
CA GLY A 258 11.87 -40.32 -10.97
C GLY A 258 11.45 -41.72 -11.43
N ALA A 259 10.37 -41.76 -12.20
CA ALA A 259 10.03 -42.71 -13.27
C ALA A 259 8.84 -42.06 -13.98
N GLY A 260 8.82 -41.79 -15.29
CA GLY A 260 9.20 -42.70 -16.36
C GLY A 260 7.96 -43.50 -16.79
N ALA A 261 7.08 -42.90 -17.61
CA ALA A 261 6.08 -43.67 -18.37
C ALA A 261 5.66 -42.89 -19.62
N VAL A 262 6.25 -43.32 -20.74
CA VAL A 262 5.78 -43.11 -22.11
C VAL A 262 4.52 -43.97 -22.30
N PHE A 263 3.45 -43.40 -22.86
CA PHE A 263 2.41 -44.20 -23.52
C PHE A 263 2.15 -43.65 -24.92
N LEU A 264 2.35 -44.54 -25.89
CA LEU A 264 2.05 -44.44 -27.31
C LEU A 264 1.08 -45.59 -27.63
N GLY A 265 0.08 -45.33 -28.48
CA GLY A 265 -0.89 -46.29 -29.03
C GLY A 265 -2.27 -46.15 -28.39
N LEU A 266 -3.38 -45.95 -29.11
CA LEU A 266 -3.74 -46.11 -30.53
C LEU A 266 -4.72 -45.01 -30.94
#